data_AF-A0A8U0A018-F1
#
_entry.id   AF-A0A8U0A018-F1
#
_cell.length_a   1.000
_cell.length_b   1.000
_cell.length_c   1.000
_cell.angle_alpha   90.00
_cell.angle_beta   90.00
_cell.angle_gamma   90.00
#
_symmetry.space_group_name_H-M   'P 1'
#
loop_
_entity.id
_entity.type
_entity.pdbx_description
1 polymer ?
#
loop_
_entity_poly.entity_id
_entity_poly.type
_entity_poly.pdbx_seq_one_letter_code
_entity_poly.pdbx_strand_id
1 'polypeptide(L)'
;MMELQLTAAFLNAMVLQAGESAAAIPPATGAAIGFGLAAIGAGYAERSIGSAAVGAIAEDRGMLGYGVLLTVIPETIVIFGLVVVFLLQ
;
A
#
# COMPACT_ATOMS: atom_id res chain seq x y z
N MET A 1 34.16 -17.61 -39.26
CA MET A 1 33.57 -18.34 -38.11
C MET A 1 33.40 -17.48 -36.87
N MET A 2 34.38 -16.62 -36.51
CA MET A 2 34.30 -15.73 -35.34
C MET A 2 33.21 -14.63 -35.47
N GLU A 3 33.07 -14.02 -36.65
CA GLU A 3 32.03 -13.03 -36.96
C GLU A 3 30.60 -13.58 -36.74
N LEU A 4 30.35 -14.84 -37.11
CA LEU A 4 29.04 -15.50 -36.99
C LEU A 4 28.68 -15.78 -35.52
N GLN A 5 29.68 -16.11 -34.69
CA GLN A 5 29.48 -16.26 -33.25
C GLN A 5 29.21 -14.92 -32.57
N LEU A 6 29.85 -13.84 -33.03
CA LEU A 6 29.60 -12.49 -32.53
C LEU A 6 28.18 -12.01 -32.86
N THR A 7 27.70 -12.29 -34.09
CA THR A 7 26.31 -11.97 -34.47
C THR A 7 25.30 -12.81 -33.68
N ALA A 8 25.57 -14.09 -33.46
CA ALA A 8 24.71 -14.97 -32.66
C ALA A 8 24.68 -14.56 -31.17
N ALA A 9 25.83 -14.17 -30.60
CA ALA A 9 25.92 -13.66 -29.23
C ALA A 9 25.16 -12.34 -29.07
N PHE A 10 25.27 -11.43 -30.06
CA PHE A 10 24.54 -10.17 -30.07
C PHE A 10 23.01 -10.38 -30.19
N LEU A 11 22.57 -11.27 -31.09
CA LEU A 11 21.16 -11.65 -31.20
C LEU A 11 20.61 -12.24 -29.89
N ASN A 12 21.36 -13.13 -29.24
CA ASN A 12 20.95 -13.69 -27.95
C ASN A 12 20.90 -12.62 -26.84
N ALA A 13 21.85 -11.69 -26.80
CA ALA A 13 21.83 -10.58 -25.85
C ALA A 13 20.62 -9.65 -26.07
N MET A 14 20.29 -9.33 -27.32
CA MET A 14 19.11 -8.53 -27.67
C MET A 14 17.79 -9.22 -27.30
N VAL A 15 17.68 -10.53 -27.54
CA VAL A 15 16.48 -11.31 -27.18
C VAL A 15 16.32 -11.41 -25.66
N LEU A 16 17.42 -11.56 -24.91
CA LEU A 16 17.39 -11.60 -23.45
C LEU A 16 16.96 -10.25 -22.86
N GLN A 17 17.45 -9.15 -23.44
CA GLN A 17 17.08 -7.79 -23.04
C GLN A 17 15.62 -7.43 -23.39
N ALA A 18 15.05 -8.02 -24.44
CA ALA A 18 13.63 -7.85 -24.79
C ALA A 18 12.69 -8.60 -23.82
N GLY A 19 13.16 -9.67 -23.18
CA GLY A 19 12.41 -10.45 -22.19
C GLY A 19 12.34 -9.79 -20.80
N GLU A 20 13.30 -8.92 -20.48
CA GLU A 20 13.36 -8.17 -19.23
C GLU A 20 12.73 -6.77 -19.38
N SER A 21 11.47 -6.69 -19.79
CA SER A 21 10.68 -5.48 -19.54
C SER A 21 10.40 -5.39 -18.03
N ALA A 22 11.37 -4.87 -17.28
CA ALA A 22 11.18 -4.56 -15.88
C ALA A 22 10.09 -3.50 -15.74
N ALA A 23 9.03 -3.80 -14.99
CA ALA A 23 7.96 -2.84 -14.72
C ALA A 23 8.55 -1.57 -14.09
N ALA A 24 8.15 -0.39 -14.60
CA ALA A 24 8.66 0.89 -14.12
C ALA A 24 8.44 1.11 -12.61
N ILE A 25 7.42 0.45 -12.05
CA ILE A 25 7.19 0.36 -10.60
C ILE A 25 7.18 -1.13 -10.23
N PRO A 26 8.17 -1.61 -9.47
CA PRO A 26 8.14 -2.96 -8.93
C PRO A 26 6.90 -3.19 -8.04
N PRO A 27 6.32 -4.40 -8.01
CA PRO A 27 5.13 -4.69 -7.21
C PRO A 27 5.22 -4.29 -5.74
N ALA A 28 6.36 -4.57 -5.09
CA ALA A 28 6.61 -4.21 -3.69
C ALA A 28 6.58 -2.68 -3.47
N THR A 29 7.15 -1.91 -4.40
CA THR A 29 7.12 -0.44 -4.35
C THR A 29 5.70 0.08 -4.54
N GLY A 30 4.94 -0.50 -5.47
CA GLY A 30 3.54 -0.15 -5.69
C GLY A 30 2.68 -0.43 -4.44
N ALA A 31 2.89 -1.58 -3.80
CA ALA A 31 2.19 -1.97 -2.57
C ALA A 31 2.51 -1.02 -1.41
N ALA A 32 3.79 -0.68 -1.21
CA ALA A 32 4.22 0.24 -0.16
C ALA A 32 3.62 1.65 -0.33
N ILE A 33 3.60 2.18 -1.55
CA ILE A 33 2.99 3.48 -1.85
C ILE A 33 1.47 3.44 -1.62
N GLY A 34 0.80 2.39 -2.10
CA GLY A 34 -0.64 2.20 -1.93
C GLY A 34 -1.04 2.15 -0.44
N PHE A 35 -0.33 1.36 0.35
CA PHE A 35 -0.54 1.28 1.79
C PHE A 35 -0.23 2.60 2.50
N GLY A 36 0.88 3.26 2.17
CA GLY A 36 1.25 4.54 2.76
C GLY A 36 0.16 5.61 2.56
N LEU A 37 -0.42 5.69 1.36
CA LEU A 37 -1.52 6.61 1.06
C LEU A 37 -2.80 6.25 1.81
N ALA A 38 -3.15 4.96 1.88
CA ALA A 38 -4.31 4.50 2.64
C ALA A 38 -4.18 4.81 4.13
N ALA A 39 -3.00 4.59 4.73
CA ALA A 39 -2.71 4.87 6.12
C ALA A 39 -2.80 6.36 6.47
N ILE A 40 -2.34 7.24 5.57
CA ILE A 40 -2.50 8.70 5.73
C ILE A 40 -3.99 9.08 5.73
N GLY A 41 -4.78 8.50 4.83
CA GLY A 41 -6.23 8.74 4.78
C GLY A 41 -6.94 8.29 6.05
N ALA A 42 -6.59 7.11 6.57
CA ALA A 42 -7.15 6.59 7.81
C ALA A 42 -6.80 7.49 9.01
N GLY A 43 -5.52 7.89 9.16
CA GLY A 43 -5.09 8.78 10.23
C GLY A 43 -5.76 10.17 10.17
N TYR A 44 -6.05 10.67 8.96
CA TYR A 44 -6.81 11.91 8.78
C TYR A 44 -8.25 11.78 9.28
N ALA A 45 -8.92 10.66 8.97
CA ALA A 45 -10.26 10.38 9.48
C ALA A 45 -10.27 10.20 11.00
N GLU A 46 -9.27 9.51 11.54
CA GLU A 46 -9.19 9.23 12.98
C GLU A 46 -8.98 10.51 13.81
N ARG A 47 -8.25 11.50 13.29
CA ARG A 47 -8.08 12.80 13.95
C ARG A 47 -9.41 13.46 14.27
N SER A 48 -10.36 13.48 13.32
CA SER A 48 -11.65 14.15 13.52
C SER A 48 -12.55 13.33 14.45
N ILE A 49 -12.58 12.01 14.25
CA ILE A 49 -13.35 11.07 15.09
C ILE A 49 -12.87 11.14 16.54
N GLY A 50 -11.56 11.12 16.79
CA GLY A 50 -10.99 11.21 18.14
C GLY A 50 -11.38 12.48 18.86
N SER A 51 -11.31 13.65 18.19
CA SER A 51 -11.74 14.92 18.80
C SER A 51 -13.25 14.96 19.11
N ALA A 52 -14.09 14.40 18.23
CA ALA A 52 -15.53 14.36 18.42
C ALA A 52 -15.94 13.37 19.51
N ALA A 53 -15.30 12.20 19.53
CA ALA A 53 -15.54 11.14 20.51
C ALA A 53 -15.22 11.61 21.93
N VAL A 54 -14.07 12.26 22.15
CA VAL A 54 -13.71 12.80 23.47
C VAL A 54 -14.71 13.87 23.92
N GLY A 55 -15.19 14.73 23.02
CA GLY A 55 -16.23 15.71 23.31
C GLY A 55 -17.56 15.05 23.72
N ALA A 56 -18.01 14.05 22.98
CA ALA A 56 -19.24 13.31 23.31
C ALA A 56 -19.13 12.52 24.63
N ILE A 57 -17.96 11.94 24.92
CA ILE A 57 -17.70 11.23 26.18
C ILE A 57 -17.71 12.19 27.38
N ALA A 58 -17.31 13.44 27.17
CA ALA A 58 -17.37 14.46 28.21
C ALA A 58 -18.82 14.86 28.58
N GLU A 59 -19.74 14.79 27.62
CA GLU A 59 -21.18 15.05 27.83
C GLU A 59 -21.91 13.83 28.42
N ASP A 60 -21.69 12.65 27.84
CA ASP A 60 -22.27 11.39 28.32
C ASP A 60 -21.25 10.25 28.26
N ARG A 61 -20.96 9.67 29.43
CA ARG A 61 -20.05 8.52 29.56
C ARG A 61 -20.55 7.28 28.82
N GLY A 62 -21.85 7.17 28.55
CA GLY A 62 -22.44 6.13 27.71
C GLY A 62 -21.94 6.16 26.26
N MET A 63 -21.38 7.28 25.81
CA MET A 63 -20.89 7.45 24.44
C MET A 63 -19.52 6.82 24.17
N LEU A 64 -18.84 6.30 25.19
CA LEU A 64 -17.52 5.65 25.02
C LEU A 64 -17.58 4.50 24.01
N GLY A 65 -18.64 3.68 24.04
CA GLY A 65 -18.81 2.57 23.11
C GLY A 65 -18.91 3.03 21.66
N TYR A 66 -19.68 4.08 21.39
CA TYR A 66 -19.78 4.68 20.05
C TYR A 66 -18.48 5.35 19.63
N GLY A 67 -17.79 6.04 20.55
CA GLY A 67 -16.49 6.64 20.29
C GLY A 67 -15.47 5.62 19.80
N VAL A 68 -15.35 4.48 20.51
CA VAL A 68 -14.45 3.38 20.12
C VAL A 68 -14.91 2.70 18.84
N LEU A 69 -16.21 2.49 18.65
CA LEU A 69 -16.74 1.87 17.43
C LEU A 69 -16.40 2.69 16.18
N LEU A 70 -16.55 4.02 16.25
CA LEU A 70 -16.29 4.90 15.12
C LEU A 70 -14.80 5.00 14.79
N THR A 71 -13.88 4.94 15.77
CA THR A 71 -12.43 4.93 15.51
C THR A 71 -11.95 3.64 14.85
N VAL A 72 -12.65 2.51 15.08
CA VAL A 72 -12.28 1.22 14.45
C VAL A 72 -12.60 1.20 12.95
N ILE A 73 -13.54 2.01 12.46
CA ILE A 73 -13.89 2.02 11.03
C ILE A 73 -12.69 2.41 10.15
N PRO A 74 -11.99 3.55 10.38
CA PRO A 74 -10.74 3.86 9.67
C PRO A 74 -9.66 2.79 9.82
N GLU A 75 -9.54 2.15 10.98
CA GLU A 75 -8.54 1.10 11.24
C GLU A 75 -8.72 -0.11 10.30
N THR A 76 -9.96 -0.47 9.94
CA THR A 76 -10.21 -1.58 8.99
C THR A 76 -9.58 -1.33 7.62
N ILE A 77 -9.50 -0.06 7.18
CA ILE A 77 -8.86 0.31 5.90
C ILE A 77 -7.36 0.05 5.98
N VAL A 78 -6.73 0.38 7.12
CA VAL A 78 -5.30 0.14 7.36
C VAL A 78 -5.01 -1.35 7.36
N ILE A 79 -5.84 -2.15 8.04
CA ILE A 79 -5.69 -3.62 8.07
C ILE A 79 -5.80 -4.21 6.65
N PHE A 80 -6.79 -3.79 5.85
CA PHE A 80 -6.90 -4.26 4.47
C PHE A 80 -5.71 -3.84 3.60
N GLY A 81 -5.20 -2.62 3.78
CA GLY A 81 -3.98 -2.17 3.10
C GLY A 81 -2.76 -3.01 3.49
N LEU A 82 -2.62 -3.37 4.77
CA LEU A 82 -1.54 -4.23 5.25
C LEU A 82 -1.62 -5.64 4.64
N VAL A 83 -2.84 -6.18 4.48
CA VAL A 83 -3.06 -7.47 3.80
C VAL A 83 -2.57 -7.42 2.35
N VAL A 84 -2.88 -6.35 1.61
CA VAL A 84 -2.41 -6.19 0.22
C VAL A 84 -0.89 -6.15 0.16
N VAL A 85 -0.24 -5.45 1.11
CA VAL A 85 1.22 -5.41 1.21
C VAL A 85 1.77 -6.82 1.38
N PHE A 86 1.22 -7.65 2.29
CA PHE A 86 1.61 -9.06 2.45
C PHE A 86 1.39 -9.97 1.26
N LEU A 87 0.43 -9.65 0.39
CA LEU A 87 0.17 -10.46 -0.81
C LEU A 87 1.07 -10.09 -1.99
N LEU A 88 1.61 -8.87 -2.04
CA LEU A 88 2.34 -8.33 -3.20
C LEU A 88 3.85 -8.21 -2.99
N GLN A 89 4.35 -8.52 -1.78
CA GLN A 89 5.76 -8.47 -1.42
C GLN A 89 6.44 -9.83 -1.40
#